data_AF-A0A5C3MS72-F1
#
_entry.id   AF-A0A5C3MS72-F1
#
_cell.length_a   1.000
_cell.length_b   1.000
_cell.length_c   1.000
_cell.angle_alpha   90.00
_cell.angle_beta   90.00
_cell.angle_gamma   90.00
#
_symmetry.space_group_name_H-M   'P 1'
#
loop_
_entity.id
_entity.type
_entity.pdbx_description
1 polymer ?
#
loop_
_entity_poly.entity_id
_entity_poly.type
_entity_poly.pdbx_seq_one_letter_code
_entity_poly.pdbx_strand_id
1 'polypeptide(L)'
;MSGRLASEYPSWKKLQQIHESEHSKLLLKDLFAQDPSRFSKFSKEYVSPDDSSVTFLLDYSKNLITEPILNTLLSLVKEADVETYRDKMFAGEHINTSEDRAVLHVALRNFDEFKIAEAGVSEVSDVLAHMKEFSNAVRSGTHKGYTGKPINTIVNIGIGGSDLGPVMITEALKAYSKRDLTAHFVSNIDGTHMAETLRVCDPETTLFIVASKTFTTQETITNAETARDWFLAAAKDKAHVAKHFVALSTNTKAVTEFGIAKENMFAFWDWVGGRYSLWSAIGLSICLVIGYDNFEQLLKGAHGMDKHFKTTPLESNLPVLLAVIGIWYNDFYGAQTHCLLPYDQYLHKFADYFQQGDMESNGKTVTKGGHRVNYQTGPIIWGAAGTNGQHSFYQLIHQGTKLIPCDFLAPATTLNPIHNSKHHRILLSNYFAQPEALAFGKTEEQVKQELGANASEALIKSKVFEGNKPSNSIMFPKLTPATLGALIALYEHKIFVQGVVWGINSFDQMGVELGKVLAKNILAQLGTPQDVKGHDSSTTGLIHYYQKHRQE
;
A
#
# COMPACT_ATOMS: atom_id res chain seq x y z
N MET A 1 -10.63 -9.71 -21.17
CA MET A 1 -11.81 -8.96 -20.71
C MET A 1 -13.00 -9.40 -21.53
N SER A 2 -14.02 -10.10 -21.01
CA SER A 2 -15.29 -10.31 -21.76
C SER A 2 -16.03 -8.99 -22.03
N GLY A 3 -15.65 -7.89 -21.36
CA GLY A 3 -16.34 -6.60 -21.42
C GLY A 3 -17.63 -6.58 -20.61
N ARG A 4 -18.04 -7.72 -20.05
CA ARG A 4 -19.23 -7.90 -19.22
C ARG A 4 -19.15 -7.08 -17.94
N LEU A 5 -20.26 -6.46 -17.56
CA LEU A 5 -20.37 -5.74 -16.29
C LEU A 5 -20.51 -6.73 -15.13
N ALA A 6 -19.91 -6.44 -13.98
CA ALA A 6 -19.99 -7.31 -12.80
C ALA A 6 -21.44 -7.57 -12.37
N SER A 7 -22.32 -6.56 -12.48
CA SER A 7 -23.75 -6.67 -12.19
C SER A 7 -24.51 -7.68 -13.05
N GLU A 8 -23.93 -8.11 -14.17
CA GLU A 8 -24.58 -9.05 -15.10
C GLU A 8 -24.33 -10.50 -14.74
N TYR A 9 -23.35 -10.79 -13.87
CA TYR A 9 -23.03 -12.13 -13.40
C TYR A 9 -24.23 -12.73 -12.61
N PRO A 10 -24.62 -14.00 -12.87
CA PRO A 10 -25.68 -14.66 -12.11
C PRO A 10 -25.43 -14.63 -10.60
N SER A 11 -24.18 -14.85 -10.17
CA SER A 11 -23.81 -14.81 -8.75
C SER A 11 -23.95 -13.41 -8.15
N TRP A 12 -23.70 -12.35 -8.92
CA TRP A 12 -23.95 -10.97 -8.47
C TRP A 12 -25.44 -10.74 -8.19
N LYS A 13 -26.32 -11.12 -9.12
CA LYS A 13 -27.78 -10.97 -8.97
C LYS A 13 -28.29 -11.77 -7.76
N LYS A 14 -27.74 -12.97 -7.55
CA LYS A 14 -28.05 -13.79 -6.38
C LYS A 14 -27.58 -13.14 -5.07
N LEU A 15 -26.38 -12.55 -5.04
CA LEU A 15 -25.88 -11.81 -3.86
C LEU A 15 -26.76 -10.60 -3.54
N GLN A 16 -27.22 -9.87 -4.57
CA GLN A 16 -28.16 -8.76 -4.39
C GLN A 16 -29.47 -9.24 -3.75
N GLN A 17 -30.04 -10.34 -4.23
CA GLN A 17 -31.26 -10.95 -3.66
C GLN A 17 -31.05 -11.42 -2.21
N ILE A 18 -29.91 -12.05 -1.92
CA ILE A 18 -29.56 -12.47 -0.56
C ILE A 18 -29.45 -11.24 0.34
N HIS A 19 -28.74 -10.19 -0.09
CA HIS A 19 -28.62 -8.95 0.67
C HIS A 19 -30.01 -8.35 0.97
N GLU A 20 -30.84 -8.15 -0.06
CA GLU A 20 -32.18 -7.57 0.10
C GLU A 20 -33.09 -8.36 1.06
N SER A 21 -32.97 -9.69 1.09
CA SER A 21 -33.86 -10.56 1.88
C SER A 21 -33.31 -10.95 3.27
N GLU A 22 -31.99 -10.88 3.48
CA GLU A 22 -31.32 -11.42 4.67
C GLU A 22 -30.51 -10.38 5.47
N HIS A 23 -30.09 -9.24 4.90
CA HIS A 23 -29.15 -8.33 5.59
C HIS A 23 -29.60 -7.90 6.99
N SER A 24 -30.88 -7.62 7.18
CA SER A 24 -31.46 -7.21 8.47
C SER A 24 -31.51 -8.32 9.52
N LYS A 25 -31.31 -9.58 9.12
CA LYS A 25 -31.31 -10.77 9.98
C LYS A 25 -29.89 -11.23 10.33
N LEU A 26 -28.86 -10.72 9.65
CA LEU A 26 -27.48 -11.07 9.90
C LEU A 26 -26.96 -10.29 11.11
N LEU A 27 -27.00 -10.93 12.27
CA LEU A 27 -26.48 -10.40 13.53
C LEU A 27 -25.28 -11.24 13.98
N LEU A 28 -24.10 -10.64 14.12
CA LEU A 28 -22.86 -11.33 14.49
C LEU A 28 -23.04 -12.13 15.79
N LYS A 29 -23.67 -11.55 16.81
CA LYS A 29 -23.99 -12.26 18.06
C LYS A 29 -24.74 -13.57 17.84
N ASP A 30 -25.70 -13.58 16.91
CA ASP A 30 -26.53 -14.75 16.64
C ASP A 30 -25.78 -15.75 15.77
N LEU A 31 -25.02 -15.28 14.77
CA LEU A 31 -24.16 -16.11 13.93
C LEU A 31 -23.11 -16.87 14.74
N PHE A 32 -22.53 -16.26 15.77
CA PHE A 32 -21.61 -16.93 16.69
C PHE A 32 -22.32 -17.86 17.68
N ALA A 33 -23.49 -17.46 18.20
CA ALA A 33 -24.25 -18.30 19.13
C ALA A 33 -24.79 -19.58 18.46
N GLN A 34 -25.18 -19.50 17.19
CA GLN A 34 -25.72 -20.62 16.42
C GLN A 34 -24.63 -21.58 15.91
N ASP A 35 -23.40 -21.12 15.76
CA ASP A 35 -22.28 -21.93 15.29
C ASP A 35 -21.05 -21.76 16.19
N PRO A 36 -20.91 -22.57 17.25
CA PRO A 36 -19.72 -22.56 18.12
C PRO A 36 -18.41 -22.84 17.39
N SER A 37 -18.46 -23.43 16.17
CA SER A 37 -17.30 -23.72 15.33
C SER A 37 -17.01 -22.62 14.29
N ARG A 38 -17.72 -21.49 14.34
CA ARG A 38 -17.64 -20.41 13.35
C ARG A 38 -16.21 -19.93 13.12
N PHE A 39 -15.41 -19.75 14.17
CA PHE A 39 -14.00 -19.37 14.03
C PHE A 39 -13.26 -20.35 13.12
N SER A 40 -13.33 -21.65 13.38
CA SER A 40 -12.64 -22.68 12.61
C SER A 40 -13.11 -22.76 11.15
N LYS A 41 -14.38 -22.42 10.87
CA LYS A 41 -14.94 -22.40 9.52
C LYS A 41 -14.60 -21.14 8.73
N PHE A 42 -14.50 -19.99 9.42
CA PHE A 42 -14.27 -18.67 8.84
C PHE A 42 -12.91 -18.10 9.25
N SER A 43 -11.92 -18.98 9.36
CA SER A 43 -10.51 -18.60 9.47
C SER A 43 -9.66 -19.51 8.61
N LYS A 44 -8.52 -18.97 8.15
CA LYS A 44 -7.52 -19.72 7.40
C LYS A 44 -6.13 -19.32 7.89
N GLU A 45 -5.29 -20.30 8.14
CA GLU A 45 -3.86 -20.09 8.37
C GLU A 45 -3.14 -20.17 7.02
N TYR A 46 -2.37 -19.14 6.71
CA TYR A 46 -1.37 -19.19 5.66
C TYR A 46 -0.06 -19.68 6.27
N VAL A 47 0.54 -20.69 5.64
CA VAL A 47 1.92 -21.11 5.91
C VAL A 47 2.65 -21.02 4.57
N SER A 48 3.73 -20.24 4.51
CA SER A 48 4.47 -20.09 3.27
C SER A 48 4.98 -21.46 2.79
N PRO A 49 4.84 -21.76 1.50
CA PRO A 49 5.39 -22.99 0.91
C PRO A 49 6.93 -23.04 0.96
N ASP A 50 7.59 -21.89 1.11
CA ASP A 50 9.06 -21.76 1.06
C ASP A 50 9.72 -21.69 2.44
N ASP A 51 8.99 -21.21 3.44
CA ASP A 51 9.48 -21.02 4.81
C ASP A 51 8.30 -21.10 5.78
N SER A 52 8.17 -22.23 6.48
CA SER A 52 7.06 -22.45 7.42
C SER A 52 7.06 -21.49 8.63
N SER A 53 8.15 -20.75 8.87
CA SER A 53 8.18 -19.70 9.88
C SER A 53 7.41 -18.44 9.46
N VAL A 54 7.19 -18.27 8.14
CA VAL A 54 6.33 -17.23 7.58
C VAL A 54 4.90 -17.75 7.54
N THR A 55 4.20 -17.57 8.65
CA THR A 55 2.78 -17.92 8.81
C THR A 55 1.97 -16.74 9.30
N PHE A 56 0.68 -16.72 8.97
CA PHE A 56 -0.30 -15.88 9.65
C PHE A 56 -1.72 -16.41 9.56
N LEU A 57 -2.48 -16.12 10.60
CA LEU A 57 -3.91 -16.39 10.69
C LEU A 57 -4.69 -15.22 10.10
N LEU A 58 -5.59 -15.51 9.16
CA LEU A 58 -6.68 -14.63 8.77
C LEU A 58 -7.97 -15.15 9.40
N ASP A 59 -8.45 -14.46 10.45
CA ASP A 59 -9.78 -14.63 11.02
C ASP A 59 -10.75 -13.65 10.37
N TYR A 60 -11.68 -14.19 9.59
CA TYR A 60 -12.76 -13.44 8.95
C TYR A 60 -14.14 -13.85 9.50
N SER A 61 -14.19 -14.47 10.68
CA SER A 61 -15.42 -14.94 11.32
C SER A 61 -16.34 -13.81 11.80
N LYS A 62 -15.77 -12.63 12.13
CA LYS A 62 -16.51 -11.42 12.54
C LYS A 62 -16.99 -10.61 11.34
N ASN A 63 -17.40 -11.29 10.27
CA ASN A 63 -18.04 -10.72 9.10
C ASN A 63 -19.50 -11.15 9.00
N LEU A 64 -20.34 -10.30 8.39
CA LEU A 64 -21.76 -10.53 8.14
C LEU A 64 -21.97 -11.49 6.95
N ILE A 65 -21.44 -12.71 7.10
CA ILE A 65 -21.44 -13.75 6.07
C ILE A 65 -21.84 -15.10 6.67
N THR A 66 -22.47 -15.93 5.85
CA THR A 66 -22.78 -17.34 6.10
C THR A 66 -22.08 -18.19 5.03
N GLU A 67 -22.05 -19.52 5.19
CA GLU A 67 -21.47 -20.41 4.17
C GLU A 67 -22.15 -20.24 2.79
N PRO A 68 -23.49 -20.12 2.68
CA PRO A 68 -24.15 -19.82 1.40
C PRO A 68 -23.72 -18.49 0.76
N ILE A 69 -23.52 -17.44 1.57
CA ILE A 69 -23.04 -16.14 1.07
C ILE A 69 -21.61 -16.28 0.55
N LEU A 70 -20.72 -16.88 1.34
CA LEU A 70 -19.32 -17.09 0.95
C LEU A 70 -19.20 -17.94 -0.32
N ASN A 71 -19.97 -19.03 -0.42
CA ASN A 71 -19.99 -19.86 -1.62
C ASN A 71 -20.46 -19.09 -2.85
N THR A 72 -21.48 -18.23 -2.72
CA THR A 72 -21.97 -17.41 -3.84
C THR A 72 -20.96 -16.33 -4.23
N LEU A 73 -20.25 -15.75 -3.26
CA LEU A 73 -19.12 -14.84 -3.50
C LEU A 73 -17.98 -15.53 -4.25
N LEU A 74 -17.63 -16.76 -3.89
CA LEU A 74 -16.63 -17.55 -4.61
C LEU A 74 -17.10 -17.94 -6.02
N SER A 75 -18.40 -18.20 -6.21
CA SER A 75 -18.97 -18.38 -7.55
C SER A 75 -18.84 -17.13 -8.42
N LEU A 76 -19.00 -15.92 -7.85
CA LEU A 76 -18.77 -14.67 -8.57
C LEU A 76 -17.31 -14.56 -9.06
N VAL A 77 -16.33 -14.92 -8.23
CA VAL A 77 -14.90 -14.96 -8.61
C VAL A 77 -14.66 -15.92 -9.78
N LYS A 78 -15.29 -17.10 -9.76
CA LYS A 78 -15.22 -18.09 -10.84
C LYS A 78 -15.86 -17.57 -12.13
N GLU A 79 -17.05 -16.95 -12.02
CA GLU A 79 -17.76 -16.35 -13.16
C GLU A 79 -16.98 -15.18 -13.80
N ALA A 80 -16.22 -14.44 -12.98
CA ALA A 80 -15.32 -13.39 -13.43
C ALA A 80 -13.98 -13.91 -14.03
N ASP A 81 -13.76 -15.23 -14.02
CA ASP A 81 -12.61 -15.88 -14.62
C ASP A 81 -11.26 -15.44 -14.00
N VAL A 82 -11.27 -15.19 -12.69
CA VAL A 82 -10.11 -14.67 -11.94
C VAL A 82 -8.87 -15.56 -12.07
N GLU A 83 -9.04 -16.89 -12.07
CA GLU A 83 -7.94 -17.84 -12.21
C GLU A 83 -7.24 -17.69 -13.56
N THR A 84 -7.99 -17.51 -14.65
CA THR A 84 -7.41 -17.26 -15.97
C THR A 84 -6.66 -15.95 -15.99
N TYR A 85 -7.22 -14.83 -15.50
CA TYR A 85 -6.49 -13.55 -15.49
C TYR A 85 -5.25 -13.59 -14.59
N ARG A 86 -5.30 -14.32 -13.47
CA ARG A 86 -4.14 -14.56 -12.63
C ARG A 86 -3.07 -15.25 -13.46
N ASP A 87 -3.40 -16.36 -14.12
CA ASP A 87 -2.42 -17.14 -14.88
C ASP A 87 -1.83 -16.31 -16.03
N LYS A 88 -2.63 -15.44 -16.67
CA LYS A 88 -2.18 -14.44 -17.65
C LYS A 88 -1.18 -13.44 -17.07
N MET A 89 -1.45 -12.89 -15.89
CA MET A 89 -0.50 -12.02 -15.18
C MET A 89 0.83 -12.73 -14.96
N PHE A 90 0.79 -13.96 -14.43
CA PHE A 90 1.98 -14.76 -14.15
C PHE A 90 2.69 -15.27 -15.41
N ALA A 91 2.05 -15.29 -16.57
CA ALA A 91 2.67 -15.66 -17.84
C ALA A 91 3.37 -14.48 -18.54
N GLY A 92 3.11 -13.25 -18.10
CA GLY A 92 3.58 -12.04 -18.78
C GLY A 92 2.65 -11.55 -19.90
N GLU A 93 1.41 -12.03 -19.96
CA GLU A 93 0.45 -11.46 -20.92
C GLU A 93 0.15 -9.99 -20.61
N HIS A 94 -0.15 -9.24 -21.66
CA HIS A 94 -0.46 -7.81 -21.59
C HIS A 94 -1.87 -7.56 -21.02
N ILE A 95 -2.03 -7.76 -19.71
CA ILE A 95 -3.30 -7.56 -19.03
C ILE A 95 -3.58 -6.08 -18.70
N ASN A 96 -2.59 -5.19 -18.78
CA ASN A 96 -2.80 -3.74 -18.76
C ASN A 96 -3.12 -3.30 -20.19
N THR A 97 -4.40 -3.42 -20.57
CA THR A 97 -4.85 -3.28 -21.96
C THR A 97 -4.88 -1.85 -22.48
N SER A 98 -4.97 -0.85 -21.60
CA SER A 98 -4.99 0.56 -22.02
C SER A 98 -3.60 1.08 -22.41
N GLU A 99 -2.54 0.50 -21.87
CA GLU A 99 -1.16 0.87 -22.16
C GLU A 99 -0.40 -0.20 -22.94
N ASP A 100 -1.05 -1.32 -23.25
CA ASP A 100 -0.46 -2.51 -23.88
C ASP A 100 0.81 -2.99 -23.18
N ARG A 101 0.69 -3.31 -21.88
CA ARG A 101 1.81 -3.76 -21.05
C ARG A 101 1.51 -5.03 -20.28
N ALA A 102 2.53 -5.85 -20.10
CA ALA A 102 2.55 -6.87 -19.05
C ALA A 102 2.47 -6.23 -17.65
N VAL A 103 2.13 -7.03 -16.65
CA VAL A 103 2.06 -6.62 -15.25
C VAL A 103 2.78 -7.65 -14.40
N LEU A 104 4.02 -7.32 -14.02
CA LEU A 104 4.99 -8.35 -13.62
C LEU A 104 5.76 -8.01 -12.34
N HIS A 105 5.12 -7.36 -11.37
CA HIS A 105 5.73 -7.18 -10.04
C HIS A 105 6.08 -8.54 -9.37
N VAL A 106 5.37 -9.63 -9.74
CA VAL A 106 5.73 -11.01 -9.35
C VAL A 106 7.07 -11.47 -9.93
N ALA A 107 7.50 -10.96 -11.10
CA ALA A 107 8.79 -11.31 -11.70
C ALA A 107 9.97 -10.75 -10.90
N LEU A 108 9.79 -9.60 -10.23
CA LEU A 108 10.82 -8.94 -9.42
C LEU A 108 11.24 -9.74 -8.18
N ARG A 109 10.41 -10.72 -7.81
CA ARG A 109 10.56 -11.58 -6.64
C ARG A 109 10.45 -13.06 -7.01
N ASN A 110 10.59 -13.39 -8.29
CA ASN A 110 10.53 -14.75 -8.79
C ASN A 110 11.91 -15.41 -8.70
N PHE A 111 12.06 -16.43 -7.87
CA PHE A 111 13.30 -17.21 -7.73
C PHE A 111 13.30 -18.41 -8.69
N ASP A 112 13.19 -18.12 -10.00
CA ASP A 112 13.23 -19.06 -11.15
C ASP A 112 12.09 -20.09 -11.31
N GLU A 113 10.99 -19.93 -10.56
CA GLU A 113 9.88 -20.88 -10.56
C GLU A 113 8.79 -20.58 -11.57
N PHE A 114 8.43 -19.31 -11.71
CA PHE A 114 7.46 -18.90 -12.71
C PHE A 114 8.16 -18.72 -14.06
N LYS A 115 7.67 -19.41 -15.10
CA LYS A 115 8.11 -19.19 -16.47
C LYS A 115 7.32 -18.01 -17.04
N ILE A 116 8.01 -16.91 -17.27
CA ILE A 116 7.45 -15.63 -17.70
C ILE A 116 8.13 -15.24 -19.01
N ALA A 117 7.36 -15.07 -20.07
CA ALA A 117 7.88 -14.79 -21.41
C ALA A 117 7.66 -13.32 -21.77
N GLU A 118 8.40 -12.42 -21.11
CA GLU A 118 8.34 -10.97 -21.34
C GLU A 118 9.75 -10.36 -21.33
N ALA A 119 9.96 -9.30 -22.12
CA ALA A 119 11.25 -8.65 -22.23
C ALA A 119 11.73 -8.06 -20.89
N GLY A 120 13.02 -8.18 -20.60
CA GLY A 120 13.63 -7.66 -19.38
C GLY A 120 13.47 -8.54 -18.14
N VAL A 121 12.63 -9.58 -18.16
CA VAL A 121 12.48 -10.49 -17.01
C VAL A 121 13.81 -11.18 -16.64
N SER A 122 14.60 -11.58 -17.63
CA SER A 122 15.90 -12.22 -17.41
C SER A 122 16.95 -11.27 -16.81
N GLU A 123 16.72 -9.97 -16.86
CA GLU A 123 17.65 -8.94 -16.34
C GLU A 123 17.41 -8.63 -14.86
N VAL A 124 16.30 -9.13 -14.27
CA VAL A 124 15.94 -8.90 -12.86
C VAL A 124 17.05 -9.34 -11.91
N SER A 125 17.60 -10.54 -12.11
CA SER A 125 18.67 -11.08 -11.25
C SER A 125 19.93 -10.21 -11.30
N ASP A 126 20.27 -9.66 -12.46
CA ASP A 126 21.45 -8.80 -12.63
C ASP A 126 21.28 -7.47 -11.91
N VAL A 127 20.10 -6.86 -11.99
CA VAL A 127 19.78 -5.62 -11.24
C VAL A 127 19.82 -5.87 -9.74
N LEU A 128 19.24 -6.98 -9.27
CA LEU A 128 19.27 -7.35 -7.85
C LEU A 128 20.71 -7.61 -7.36
N ALA A 129 21.53 -8.29 -8.16
CA ALA A 129 22.95 -8.50 -7.86
C ALA A 129 23.71 -7.17 -7.78
N HIS A 130 23.43 -6.25 -8.70
CA HIS A 130 24.02 -4.91 -8.67
C HIS A 130 23.58 -4.10 -7.44
N MET A 131 22.30 -4.17 -7.05
CA MET A 131 21.81 -3.56 -5.80
C MET A 131 22.52 -4.16 -4.57
N LYS A 132 22.77 -5.47 -4.56
CA LYS A 132 23.52 -6.15 -3.49
C LYS A 132 24.94 -5.62 -3.40
N GLU A 133 25.66 -5.55 -4.51
CA GLU A 133 27.03 -5.04 -4.57
C GLU A 133 27.10 -3.59 -4.06
N PHE A 134 26.28 -2.71 -4.62
CA PHE A 134 26.28 -1.30 -4.27
C PHE A 134 25.88 -1.07 -2.81
N SER A 135 24.80 -1.70 -2.34
CA SER A 135 24.34 -1.54 -0.96
C SER A 135 25.38 -2.06 0.04
N ASN A 136 26.07 -3.16 -0.26
CA ASN A 136 27.18 -3.65 0.57
C ASN A 136 28.35 -2.67 0.59
N ALA A 137 28.74 -2.10 -0.56
CA ALA A 137 29.82 -1.12 -0.63
C ALA A 137 29.53 0.15 0.18
N VAL A 138 28.29 0.66 0.14
CA VAL A 138 27.88 1.79 0.97
C VAL A 138 27.86 1.42 2.46
N ARG A 139 27.24 0.29 2.81
CA ARG A 139 27.07 -0.13 4.20
C ARG A 139 28.38 -0.53 4.89
N SER A 140 29.36 -1.05 4.15
CA SER A 140 30.72 -1.32 4.64
C SER A 140 31.58 -0.06 4.76
N GLY A 141 31.14 1.04 4.16
CA GLY A 141 31.91 2.27 4.02
C GLY A 141 33.03 2.17 3.00
N THR A 142 33.01 1.19 2.09
CA THR A 142 33.95 1.11 0.95
C THR A 142 33.61 2.18 -0.08
N HIS A 143 32.33 2.42 -0.34
CA HIS A 143 31.87 3.58 -1.09
C HIS A 143 32.13 4.85 -0.27
N LYS A 144 32.97 5.72 -0.80
CA LYS A 144 33.37 6.97 -0.14
C LYS A 144 32.77 8.17 -0.85
N GLY A 145 32.41 9.18 -0.06
CA GLY A 145 32.13 10.51 -0.56
C GLY A 145 33.36 11.18 -1.19
N TYR A 146 33.18 12.39 -1.70
CA TYR A 146 34.20 13.10 -2.47
C TYR A 146 35.46 13.43 -1.65
N THR A 147 35.33 13.58 -0.33
CA THR A 147 36.45 13.79 0.61
C THR A 147 37.06 12.52 1.18
N GLY A 148 36.58 11.34 0.75
CA GLY A 148 37.07 10.05 1.25
C GLY A 148 36.37 9.54 2.52
N LYS A 149 35.39 10.29 3.07
CA LYS A 149 34.57 9.86 4.21
C LYS A 149 33.54 8.79 3.79
N PRO A 150 33.18 7.85 4.67
CA PRO A 150 32.09 6.92 4.40
C PRO A 150 30.73 7.64 4.39
N ILE A 151 29.79 7.14 3.59
CA ILE A 151 28.41 7.62 3.59
C ILE A 151 27.71 7.19 4.88
N ASN A 152 27.02 8.11 5.53
CA ASN A 152 26.21 7.87 6.74
C ASN A 152 24.78 8.40 6.62
N THR A 153 24.45 9.06 5.51
CA THR A 153 23.13 9.62 5.24
C THR A 153 22.71 9.27 3.83
N ILE A 154 21.49 8.80 3.65
CA ILE A 154 20.86 8.60 2.34
C ILE A 154 19.63 9.48 2.22
N VAL A 155 19.40 10.02 1.03
CA VAL A 155 18.21 10.81 0.70
C VAL A 155 17.58 10.24 -0.56
N ASN A 156 16.44 9.56 -0.42
CA ASN A 156 15.63 9.11 -1.54
C ASN A 156 14.78 10.26 -2.06
N ILE A 157 14.91 10.60 -3.33
CA ILE A 157 14.14 11.65 -4.00
C ILE A 157 13.21 10.98 -5.02
N GLY A 158 11.92 10.98 -4.74
CA GLY A 158 10.91 10.33 -5.58
C GLY A 158 9.51 10.65 -5.08
N ILE A 159 8.47 10.46 -5.90
CA ILE A 159 7.08 10.74 -5.50
C ILE A 159 6.16 9.55 -5.81
N GLY A 160 5.09 9.39 -5.04
CA GLY A 160 4.13 8.31 -5.19
C GLY A 160 4.78 6.95 -5.01
N GLY A 161 4.76 6.12 -6.06
CA GLY A 161 5.30 4.76 -6.00
C GLY A 161 6.81 4.67 -5.79
N SER A 162 7.53 5.74 -6.15
CA SER A 162 8.98 5.87 -5.92
C SER A 162 9.35 6.39 -4.53
N ASP A 163 8.36 6.54 -3.64
CA ASP A 163 8.50 7.07 -2.28
C ASP A 163 7.80 6.19 -1.24
N LEU A 164 6.48 6.01 -1.38
CA LEU A 164 5.63 5.40 -0.34
C LEU A 164 6.05 3.98 0.02
N GLY A 165 6.43 3.17 -0.96
CA GLY A 165 6.95 1.81 -0.73
C GLY A 165 8.24 1.84 0.11
N PRO A 166 9.32 2.48 -0.38
CA PRO A 166 10.55 2.67 0.39
C PRO A 166 10.35 3.25 1.80
N VAL A 167 9.54 4.30 1.96
CA VAL A 167 9.23 4.90 3.28
C VAL A 167 8.58 3.86 4.19
N MET A 168 7.51 3.20 3.72
CA MET A 168 6.76 2.25 4.53
C MET A 168 7.62 1.07 4.96
N ILE A 169 8.42 0.49 4.06
CA ILE A 169 9.27 -0.67 4.38
C ILE A 169 10.37 -0.30 5.37
N THR A 170 11.06 0.82 5.16
CA THR A 170 12.16 1.22 6.05
C THR A 170 11.68 1.61 7.45
N GLU A 171 10.46 2.16 7.56
CA GLU A 171 9.78 2.36 8.83
C GLU A 171 9.35 1.03 9.48
N ALA A 172 8.70 0.14 8.71
CA ALA A 172 8.21 -1.15 9.17
C ALA A 172 9.33 -2.09 9.65
N LEU A 173 10.49 -2.03 8.99
CA LEU A 173 11.65 -2.89 9.26
C LEU A 173 12.78 -2.13 9.97
N LYS A 174 12.48 -1.01 10.62
CA LYS A 174 13.46 -0.19 11.34
C LYS A 174 14.25 -0.98 12.39
N ALA A 175 13.68 -2.04 12.98
CA ALA A 175 14.41 -2.94 13.89
C ALA A 175 15.62 -3.64 13.24
N TYR A 176 15.59 -3.83 11.92
CA TYR A 176 16.62 -4.49 11.11
C TYR A 176 17.58 -3.50 10.43
N SER A 177 17.41 -2.20 10.69
CA SER A 177 18.21 -1.15 10.06
C SER A 177 19.65 -1.07 10.58
N LYS A 178 20.56 -0.64 9.72
CA LYS A 178 21.90 -0.18 10.09
C LYS A 178 21.77 1.17 10.82
N ARG A 179 21.93 1.16 12.15
CA ARG A 179 21.59 2.29 13.03
C ARG A 179 22.46 3.54 12.86
N ASP A 180 23.65 3.39 12.29
CA ASP A 180 24.58 4.47 11.95
C ASP A 180 24.38 5.02 10.52
N LEU A 181 23.34 4.57 9.81
CA LEU A 181 22.92 5.10 8.51
C LEU A 181 21.55 5.78 8.64
N THR A 182 21.51 7.10 8.46
CA THR A 182 20.28 7.88 8.46
C THR A 182 19.63 7.87 7.08
N ALA A 183 18.31 7.71 7.00
CA ALA A 183 17.57 7.75 5.75
C ALA A 183 16.50 8.85 5.78
N HIS A 184 16.48 9.65 4.72
CA HIS A 184 15.45 10.66 4.44
C HIS A 184 14.75 10.34 3.12
N PHE A 185 13.50 10.75 3.02
CA PHE A 185 12.65 10.51 1.86
C PHE A 185 11.97 11.81 1.47
N VAL A 186 12.41 12.40 0.36
CA VAL A 186 11.93 13.69 -0.15
C VAL A 186 11.05 13.46 -1.37
N SER A 187 9.77 13.83 -1.25
CA SER A 187 8.77 13.58 -2.28
C SER A 187 8.00 14.79 -2.73
N ASN A 188 7.51 15.59 -1.79
CA ASN A 188 6.77 16.83 -2.08
C ASN A 188 7.63 17.86 -2.85
N ILE A 189 7.00 18.59 -3.77
CA ILE A 189 7.59 19.73 -4.50
C ILE A 189 7.54 21.03 -3.67
N ASP A 190 6.77 21.05 -2.57
CA ASP A 190 6.95 22.07 -1.53
C ASP A 190 8.41 22.09 -1.09
N GLY A 191 9.10 23.20 -1.39
CA GLY A 191 10.52 23.39 -1.14
C GLY A 191 10.92 23.19 0.32
N THR A 192 9.97 23.28 1.26
CA THR A 192 10.16 22.94 2.67
C THR A 192 10.75 21.54 2.85
N HIS A 193 10.25 20.55 2.10
CA HIS A 193 10.65 19.16 2.29
C HIS A 193 12.14 18.93 1.98
N MET A 194 12.61 19.48 0.86
CA MET A 194 14.03 19.44 0.50
C MET A 194 14.87 20.34 1.43
N ALA A 195 14.42 21.56 1.72
CA ALA A 195 15.17 22.50 2.54
C ALA A 195 15.43 21.98 3.96
N GLU A 196 14.41 21.44 4.65
CA GLU A 196 14.58 20.89 6.00
C GLU A 196 15.45 19.63 5.99
N THR A 197 15.33 18.80 4.95
CA THR A 197 16.19 17.61 4.80
C THR A 197 17.66 18.01 4.63
N LEU A 198 17.96 18.97 3.75
CA LEU A 198 19.33 19.40 3.50
C LEU A 198 19.98 20.11 4.69
N ARG A 199 19.19 20.73 5.60
CA ARG A 199 19.72 21.36 6.83
C ARG A 199 20.41 20.38 7.78
N VAL A 200 20.00 19.11 7.76
CA VAL A 200 20.57 18.05 8.62
C VAL A 200 21.54 17.14 7.86
N CYS A 201 21.75 17.38 6.56
CA CYS A 201 22.67 16.62 5.73
C CYS A 201 24.08 17.24 5.70
N ASP A 202 25.09 16.40 5.53
CA ASP A 202 26.48 16.80 5.27
C ASP A 202 26.85 16.43 3.81
N PRO A 203 27.27 17.39 2.95
CA PRO A 203 27.61 17.11 1.57
C PRO A 203 28.76 16.11 1.40
N GLU A 204 29.61 15.92 2.42
CA GLU A 204 30.70 14.95 2.38
C GLU A 204 30.26 13.51 2.62
N THR A 205 29.10 13.28 3.26
CA THR A 205 28.66 11.95 3.72
C THR A 205 27.22 11.59 3.33
N THR A 206 26.58 12.40 2.48
CA THR A 206 25.21 12.18 2.01
C THR A 206 25.16 11.59 0.61
N LEU A 207 24.43 10.49 0.42
CA LEU A 207 24.14 9.88 -0.87
C LEU A 207 22.69 10.16 -1.27
N PHE A 208 22.50 10.73 -2.45
CA PHE A 208 21.19 10.99 -3.04
C PHE A 208 20.80 9.89 -4.03
N ILE A 209 19.57 9.41 -3.92
CA ILE A 209 18.98 8.40 -4.79
C ILE A 209 17.83 9.05 -5.56
N VAL A 210 18.01 9.26 -6.86
CA VAL A 210 16.99 9.88 -7.72
C VAL A 210 16.10 8.79 -8.33
N ALA A 211 14.88 8.66 -7.82
CA ALA A 211 13.94 7.61 -8.17
C ALA A 211 12.86 8.15 -9.13
N SER A 212 13.06 7.97 -10.44
CA SER A 212 12.09 8.36 -11.47
C SER A 212 12.24 7.48 -12.72
N LYS A 213 11.17 6.77 -13.07
CA LYS A 213 11.11 5.88 -14.24
C LYS A 213 11.54 6.60 -15.52
N THR A 214 10.91 7.74 -15.81
CA THR A 214 11.17 8.52 -17.02
C THR A 214 12.35 9.48 -16.88
N PHE A 215 12.77 9.75 -15.63
CA PHE A 215 13.71 10.81 -15.29
C PHE A 215 13.25 12.21 -15.76
N THR A 216 11.93 12.40 -15.84
CA THR A 216 11.30 13.65 -16.29
C THR A 216 10.16 14.11 -15.38
N THR A 217 9.89 13.40 -14.29
CA THR A 217 8.88 13.79 -13.30
C THR A 217 9.27 15.13 -12.70
N GLN A 218 8.43 16.16 -12.91
CA GLN A 218 8.76 17.55 -12.60
C GLN A 218 9.18 17.71 -11.13
N GLU A 219 8.39 17.17 -10.20
CA GLU A 219 8.64 17.24 -8.77
C GLU A 219 9.98 16.60 -8.38
N THR A 220 10.22 15.37 -8.87
CA THR A 220 11.45 14.63 -8.58
C THR A 220 12.69 15.32 -9.15
N ILE A 221 12.63 15.79 -10.40
CA ILE A 221 13.79 16.39 -11.07
C ILE A 221 14.12 17.76 -10.49
N THR A 222 13.12 18.60 -10.19
CA THR A 222 13.36 19.89 -9.52
C THR A 222 14.00 19.69 -8.14
N ASN A 223 13.53 18.70 -7.37
CA ASN A 223 14.17 18.34 -6.10
C ASN A 223 15.60 17.80 -6.29
N ALA A 224 15.83 16.93 -7.28
CA ALA A 224 17.15 16.39 -7.58
C ALA A 224 18.14 17.48 -8.01
N GLU A 225 17.72 18.43 -8.84
CA GLU A 225 18.52 19.60 -9.24
C GLU A 225 18.84 20.49 -8.04
N THR A 226 17.86 20.74 -7.16
CA THR A 226 18.07 21.48 -5.91
C THR A 226 19.13 20.81 -5.02
N ALA A 227 19.03 19.49 -4.83
CA ALA A 227 20.01 18.72 -4.06
C ALA A 227 21.40 18.74 -4.71
N ARG A 228 21.47 18.62 -6.05
CA ARG A 228 22.73 18.68 -6.81
C ARG A 228 23.38 20.05 -6.68
N ASP A 229 22.62 21.13 -6.79
CA ASP A 229 23.14 22.49 -6.72
C ASP A 229 23.62 22.80 -5.29
N TRP A 230 22.89 22.35 -4.26
CA TRP A 230 23.34 22.38 -2.86
C TRP A 230 24.66 21.61 -2.66
N PHE A 231 24.76 20.40 -3.22
CA PHE A 231 25.97 19.59 -3.13
C PHE A 231 27.17 20.26 -3.82
N LEU A 232 26.97 20.78 -5.04
CA LEU A 232 28.02 21.44 -5.82
C LEU A 232 28.45 22.79 -5.20
N ALA A 233 27.58 23.45 -4.43
CA ALA A 233 27.97 24.62 -3.65
C ALA A 233 29.10 24.29 -2.65
N ALA A 234 29.19 23.06 -2.14
CA ALA A 234 30.28 22.60 -1.27
C ALA A 234 31.39 21.87 -2.05
N ALA A 235 31.05 20.91 -2.91
CA ALA A 235 32.00 20.05 -3.60
C ALA A 235 32.76 20.74 -4.74
N LYS A 236 32.20 21.81 -5.31
CA LYS A 236 32.74 22.67 -6.40
C LYS A 236 33.04 21.99 -7.75
N ASP A 237 33.26 20.68 -7.79
CA ASP A 237 33.55 19.91 -9.00
C ASP A 237 32.37 18.99 -9.38
N LYS A 238 31.91 19.12 -10.63
CA LYS A 238 30.83 18.29 -11.19
C LYS A 238 31.20 16.80 -11.22
N ALA A 239 32.48 16.45 -11.33
CA ALA A 239 32.93 15.06 -11.30
C ALA A 239 32.57 14.34 -9.98
N HIS A 240 32.37 15.09 -8.89
CA HIS A 240 31.99 14.52 -7.59
C HIS A 240 30.52 14.07 -7.50
N VAL A 241 29.66 14.47 -8.44
CA VAL A 241 28.26 14.01 -8.51
C VAL A 241 28.19 12.48 -8.60
N ALA A 242 29.10 11.87 -9.36
CA ALA A 242 29.20 10.42 -9.51
C ALA A 242 29.45 9.66 -8.19
N LYS A 243 29.90 10.32 -7.12
CA LYS A 243 30.09 9.69 -5.80
C LYS A 243 28.89 9.84 -4.87
N HIS A 244 28.00 10.80 -5.15
CA HIS A 244 26.91 11.21 -4.26
C HIS A 244 25.53 11.10 -4.87
N PHE A 245 25.41 10.72 -6.14
CA PHE A 245 24.12 10.55 -6.80
C PHE A 245 24.06 9.22 -7.55
N VAL A 246 22.95 8.51 -7.34
CA VAL A 246 22.56 7.31 -8.10
C VAL A 246 21.16 7.50 -8.67
N ALA A 247 20.84 6.78 -9.74
CA ALA A 247 19.55 6.89 -10.40
C ALA A 247 18.82 5.55 -10.46
N LEU A 248 17.53 5.56 -10.20
CA LEU A 248 16.63 4.42 -10.43
C LEU A 248 15.77 4.80 -11.63
N SER A 249 16.15 4.34 -12.82
CA SER A 249 15.56 4.83 -14.09
C SER A 249 15.88 3.93 -15.29
N THR A 250 15.10 4.11 -16.37
CA THR A 250 15.43 3.56 -17.70
C THR A 250 16.10 4.57 -18.64
N ASN A 251 16.07 5.86 -18.30
CA ASN A 251 16.50 6.93 -19.20
C ASN A 251 18.00 7.24 -19.07
N THR A 252 18.84 6.39 -19.66
CA THR A 252 20.31 6.52 -19.59
C THR A 252 20.82 7.90 -20.02
N LYS A 253 20.20 8.50 -21.04
CA LYS A 253 20.61 9.81 -21.57
C LYS A 253 20.38 10.91 -20.53
N ALA A 254 19.18 11.02 -19.98
CA ALA A 254 18.87 12.05 -18.99
C ALA A 254 19.68 11.87 -17.69
N VAL A 255 19.90 10.63 -17.25
CA VAL A 255 20.72 10.30 -16.07
C VAL A 255 22.18 10.76 -16.25
N THR A 256 22.78 10.49 -17.41
CA THR A 256 24.16 10.88 -17.69
C THR A 256 24.30 12.39 -17.95
N GLU A 257 23.32 13.04 -18.58
CA GLU A 257 23.25 14.50 -18.72
C GLU A 257 23.19 15.22 -17.35
N PHE A 258 22.46 14.65 -16.40
CA PHE A 258 22.40 15.15 -15.01
C PHE A 258 23.77 15.08 -14.31
N GLY A 259 24.64 14.13 -14.70
CA GLY A 259 25.98 13.93 -14.15
C GLY A 259 26.14 12.64 -13.32
N ILE A 260 25.13 11.76 -13.31
CA ILE A 260 25.22 10.46 -12.64
C ILE A 260 25.99 9.49 -13.55
N ALA A 261 26.90 8.73 -12.95
CA ALA A 261 27.68 7.72 -13.66
C ALA A 261 26.78 6.57 -14.16
N LYS A 262 27.10 5.97 -15.30
CA LYS A 262 26.24 4.94 -15.91
C LYS A 262 26.14 3.70 -15.03
N GLU A 263 27.24 3.33 -14.38
CA GLU A 263 27.34 2.27 -13.38
C GLU A 263 26.52 2.55 -12.12
N ASN A 264 26.10 3.80 -11.87
CA ASN A 264 25.25 4.19 -10.75
C ASN A 264 23.77 4.28 -11.14
N MET A 265 23.41 3.72 -12.30
CA MET A 265 22.03 3.61 -12.77
C MET A 265 21.51 2.19 -12.53
N PHE A 266 20.36 2.10 -11.88
CA PHE A 266 19.65 0.85 -11.60
C PHE A 266 18.37 0.81 -12.44
N ALA A 267 18.34 -0.08 -13.42
CA ALA A 267 17.26 -0.19 -14.37
C ALA A 267 16.04 -0.92 -13.78
N PHE A 268 14.86 -0.65 -14.34
CA PHE A 268 13.63 -1.41 -14.13
C PHE A 268 12.71 -1.22 -15.34
N TRP A 269 11.62 -1.97 -15.46
CA TRP A 269 10.92 -2.10 -16.75
C TRP A 269 9.55 -1.40 -16.78
N ASP A 270 8.96 -1.32 -17.96
CA ASP A 270 7.67 -0.66 -18.18
C ASP A 270 6.50 -1.41 -17.51
N TRP A 271 6.57 -2.75 -17.46
CA TRP A 271 5.67 -3.66 -16.76
C TRP A 271 5.74 -3.56 -15.22
N VAL A 272 6.70 -2.78 -14.68
CA VAL A 272 6.73 -2.39 -13.27
C VAL A 272 5.88 -1.14 -13.07
N GLY A 273 4.68 -1.34 -12.52
CA GLY A 273 3.79 -0.25 -12.09
C GLY A 273 4.37 0.46 -10.86
N GLY A 274 4.27 1.79 -10.80
CA GLY A 274 4.89 2.59 -9.74
C GLY A 274 4.48 2.16 -8.33
N ARG A 275 3.19 1.97 -8.09
CA ARG A 275 2.63 1.50 -6.80
C ARG A 275 2.93 0.02 -6.47
N TYR A 276 3.60 -0.70 -7.36
CA TYR A 276 4.05 -2.08 -7.20
C TYR A 276 5.57 -2.20 -7.40
N SER A 277 6.31 -1.10 -7.26
CA SER A 277 7.72 -1.03 -7.70
C SER A 277 8.75 -1.27 -6.61
N LEU A 278 8.38 -1.31 -5.33
CA LEU A 278 9.34 -1.41 -4.21
C LEU A 278 10.23 -2.66 -4.27
N TRP A 279 9.79 -3.69 -5.01
CA TRP A 279 10.51 -4.95 -5.24
C TRP A 279 11.65 -4.85 -6.27
N SER A 280 11.67 -3.78 -7.05
CA SER A 280 12.65 -3.52 -8.12
C SER A 280 13.83 -2.68 -7.63
N ALA A 281 14.59 -2.09 -8.55
CA ALA A 281 15.56 -1.02 -8.29
C ALA A 281 15.06 0.07 -7.33
N ILE A 282 13.76 0.42 -7.34
CA ILE A 282 13.14 1.35 -6.39
C ILE A 282 13.41 0.98 -4.93
N GLY A 283 13.59 -0.30 -4.63
CA GLY A 283 13.97 -0.82 -3.32
C GLY A 283 15.42 -0.57 -2.90
N LEU A 284 16.24 0.16 -3.68
CA LEU A 284 17.65 0.39 -3.33
C LEU A 284 17.83 1.06 -1.96
N SER A 285 16.99 2.05 -1.64
CA SER A 285 17.00 2.70 -0.32
C SER A 285 16.64 1.73 0.80
N ILE A 286 15.75 0.75 0.54
CA ILE A 286 15.46 -0.34 1.47
C ILE A 286 16.72 -1.18 1.70
N CYS A 287 17.37 -1.66 0.63
CA CYS A 287 18.62 -2.43 0.71
C CYS A 287 19.69 -1.70 1.51
N LEU A 288 19.82 -0.39 1.32
CA LEU A 288 20.79 0.44 2.05
C LEU A 288 20.48 0.49 3.54
N VAL A 289 19.20 0.61 3.92
CA VAL A 289 18.78 0.69 5.33
C VAL A 289 18.86 -0.66 6.04
N ILE A 290 18.23 -1.70 5.50
CA ILE A 290 18.10 -3.01 6.20
C ILE A 290 19.14 -4.04 5.76
N GLY A 291 19.92 -3.77 4.72
CA GLY A 291 20.85 -4.72 4.13
C GLY A 291 20.18 -5.63 3.10
N TYR A 292 20.95 -6.06 2.11
CA TYR A 292 20.42 -6.86 1.00
C TYR A 292 19.82 -8.20 1.48
N ASP A 293 20.43 -8.88 2.44
CA ASP A 293 19.90 -10.17 2.90
C ASP A 293 18.47 -10.04 3.47
N ASN A 294 18.19 -8.96 4.22
CA ASN A 294 16.83 -8.68 4.70
C ASN A 294 15.88 -8.27 3.55
N PHE A 295 16.39 -7.57 2.53
CA PHE A 295 15.60 -7.27 1.33
C PHE A 295 15.27 -8.54 0.53
N GLU A 296 16.20 -9.48 0.40
CA GLU A 296 15.95 -10.78 -0.22
C GLU A 296 14.92 -11.59 0.57
N GLN A 297 14.97 -11.55 1.91
CA GLN A 297 13.91 -12.16 2.75
C GLN A 297 12.54 -11.51 2.50
N LEU A 298 12.48 -10.19 2.34
CA LEU A 298 11.26 -9.48 1.95
C LEU A 298 10.72 -9.98 0.60
N LEU A 299 11.58 -10.14 -0.42
CA LEU A 299 11.20 -10.70 -1.71
C LEU A 299 10.70 -12.15 -1.59
N LYS A 300 11.39 -12.99 -0.82
CA LYS A 300 11.02 -14.40 -0.59
C LYS A 300 9.66 -14.55 0.10
N GLY A 301 9.37 -13.70 1.08
CA GLY A 301 8.06 -13.67 1.71
C GLY A 301 6.94 -13.36 0.72
N ALA A 302 7.14 -12.37 -0.14
CA ALA A 302 6.19 -12.01 -1.17
C ALA A 302 6.05 -13.11 -2.26
N HIS A 303 7.15 -13.77 -2.65
CA HIS A 303 7.15 -14.95 -3.55
C HIS A 303 6.33 -16.11 -2.97
N GLY A 304 6.47 -16.40 -1.67
CA GLY A 304 5.68 -17.43 -1.01
C GLY A 304 4.18 -17.13 -1.06
N MET A 305 3.77 -15.87 -0.99
CA MET A 305 2.38 -15.45 -1.16
C MET A 305 1.93 -15.49 -2.64
N ASP A 306 2.82 -15.17 -3.58
CA ASP A 306 2.55 -15.34 -5.01
C ASP A 306 2.22 -16.79 -5.36
N LYS A 307 2.98 -17.75 -4.81
CA LYS A 307 2.70 -19.19 -4.96
C LYS A 307 1.37 -19.57 -4.36
N HIS A 308 1.11 -19.14 -3.13
CA HIS A 308 -0.17 -19.39 -2.46
C HIS A 308 -1.34 -18.87 -3.29
N PHE A 309 -1.24 -17.65 -3.84
CA PHE A 309 -2.26 -17.09 -4.69
C PHE A 309 -2.44 -17.89 -6.00
N LYS A 310 -1.34 -18.35 -6.59
CA LYS A 310 -1.33 -19.11 -7.85
C LYS A 310 -1.88 -20.52 -7.74
N THR A 311 -1.60 -21.23 -6.65
CA THR A 311 -1.85 -22.68 -6.58
C THR A 311 -2.95 -23.09 -5.61
N THR A 312 -3.33 -22.24 -4.66
CA THR A 312 -4.34 -22.59 -3.64
C THR A 312 -5.76 -22.47 -4.21
N PRO A 313 -6.64 -23.47 -3.97
CA PRO A 313 -8.06 -23.38 -4.33
C PRO A 313 -8.72 -22.12 -3.77
N LEU A 314 -9.62 -21.50 -4.54
CA LEU A 314 -10.22 -20.19 -4.23
C LEU A 314 -10.83 -20.11 -2.82
N GLU A 315 -11.46 -21.17 -2.34
CA GLU A 315 -12.09 -21.27 -1.01
C GLU A 315 -11.10 -21.27 0.17
N SER A 316 -9.81 -21.47 -0.08
CA SER A 316 -8.73 -21.40 0.92
C SER A 316 -7.67 -20.37 0.55
N ASN A 317 -7.90 -19.59 -0.51
CA ASN A 317 -6.96 -18.61 -1.03
C ASN A 317 -7.18 -17.26 -0.33
N LEU A 318 -6.26 -16.90 0.59
CA LEU A 318 -6.37 -15.73 1.45
C LEU A 318 -6.61 -14.40 0.70
N PRO A 319 -5.85 -14.06 -0.37
CA PRO A 319 -6.15 -12.89 -1.19
C PRO A 319 -7.58 -12.87 -1.75
N VAL A 320 -8.07 -14.03 -2.23
CA VAL A 320 -9.42 -14.17 -2.77
C VAL A 320 -10.47 -13.99 -1.67
N LEU A 321 -10.28 -14.60 -0.50
CA LEU A 321 -11.18 -14.46 0.65
C LEU A 321 -11.30 -12.99 1.10
N LEU A 322 -10.18 -12.28 1.22
CA LEU A 322 -10.18 -10.84 1.54
C LEU A 322 -10.88 -10.02 0.45
N ALA A 323 -10.61 -10.33 -0.82
CA ALA A 323 -11.19 -9.61 -1.95
C ALA A 323 -12.73 -9.72 -1.97
N VAL A 324 -13.26 -10.94 -1.81
CA VAL A 324 -14.72 -11.15 -1.86
C VAL A 324 -15.44 -10.58 -0.66
N ILE A 325 -14.83 -10.58 0.52
CA ILE A 325 -15.37 -9.89 1.70
C ILE A 325 -15.42 -8.37 1.45
N GLY A 326 -14.37 -7.81 0.83
CA GLY A 326 -14.36 -6.41 0.42
C GLY A 326 -15.48 -6.08 -0.57
N ILE A 327 -15.67 -6.91 -1.60
CA ILE A 327 -16.77 -6.78 -2.58
C ILE A 327 -18.13 -6.85 -1.88
N TRP A 328 -18.30 -7.77 -0.93
CA TRP A 328 -19.56 -7.91 -0.18
C TRP A 328 -19.97 -6.61 0.51
N TYR A 329 -19.04 -5.93 1.18
CA TYR A 329 -19.34 -4.68 1.85
C TYR A 329 -19.42 -3.48 0.92
N ASN A 330 -18.52 -3.39 -0.06
CA ASN A 330 -18.46 -2.27 -0.98
C ASN A 330 -19.72 -2.20 -1.86
N ASP A 331 -20.08 -3.33 -2.48
CA ASP A 331 -21.07 -3.35 -3.54
C ASP A 331 -22.49 -3.62 -3.06
N PHE A 332 -22.67 -4.36 -1.96
CA PHE A 332 -23.99 -4.74 -1.46
C PHE A 332 -24.39 -3.94 -0.20
N TYR A 333 -23.49 -3.77 0.77
CA TYR A 333 -23.74 -2.91 1.93
C TYR A 333 -23.47 -1.41 1.67
N GLY A 334 -22.86 -1.06 0.53
CA GLY A 334 -22.53 0.33 0.19
C GLY A 334 -21.46 0.97 1.10
N ALA A 335 -20.60 0.16 1.71
CA ALA A 335 -19.51 0.64 2.56
C ALA A 335 -18.45 1.36 1.71
N GLN A 336 -18.40 2.69 1.79
CA GLN A 336 -17.52 3.53 0.97
C GLN A 336 -16.04 3.46 1.37
N THR A 337 -15.72 2.91 2.55
CA THR A 337 -14.37 2.97 3.11
C THR A 337 -13.95 1.63 3.68
N HIS A 338 -12.66 1.31 3.63
CA HIS A 338 -12.05 0.15 4.28
C HIS A 338 -10.89 0.63 5.16
N CYS A 339 -10.94 0.33 6.46
CA CYS A 339 -9.97 0.84 7.43
C CYS A 339 -8.87 -0.20 7.73
N LEU A 340 -7.59 0.20 7.66
CA LEU A 340 -6.45 -0.64 7.99
C LEU A 340 -5.85 -0.22 9.33
N LEU A 341 -5.87 -1.12 10.31
CA LEU A 341 -5.60 -0.83 11.72
C LEU A 341 -4.48 -1.74 12.25
N PRO A 342 -3.20 -1.48 11.90
CA PRO A 342 -2.09 -2.25 12.43
C PRO A 342 -1.83 -1.88 13.90
N TYR A 343 -1.86 -2.87 14.79
CA TYR A 343 -1.43 -2.80 16.18
C TYR A 343 0.08 -3.06 16.25
N ASP A 344 0.83 -2.24 15.52
CA ASP A 344 2.28 -2.19 15.48
C ASP A 344 2.71 -0.80 15.02
N GLN A 345 3.58 -0.14 15.79
CA GLN A 345 4.00 1.23 15.51
C GLN A 345 4.93 1.32 14.28
N TYR A 346 5.71 0.28 13.97
CA TYR A 346 6.53 0.28 12.78
C TYR A 346 5.66 0.29 11.50
N LEU A 347 4.46 -0.31 11.56
CA LEU A 347 3.48 -0.30 10.47
C LEU A 347 2.63 0.98 10.36
N HIS A 348 2.99 2.09 11.00
CA HIS A 348 2.20 3.33 10.94
C HIS A 348 2.03 3.91 9.52
N LYS A 349 2.86 3.53 8.54
CA LYS A 349 2.76 3.90 7.12
C LYS A 349 2.08 2.86 6.23
N PHE A 350 1.61 1.75 6.80
CA PHE A 350 0.98 0.67 6.05
C PHE A 350 -0.31 1.11 5.36
N ALA A 351 -1.15 1.89 6.07
CA ALA A 351 -2.37 2.46 5.47
C ALA A 351 -2.03 3.46 4.36
N ASP A 352 -1.07 4.36 4.57
CA ASP A 352 -0.62 5.34 3.57
C ASP A 352 -0.11 4.66 2.28
N TYR A 353 0.61 3.54 2.40
CA TYR A 353 1.05 2.75 1.25
C TYR A 353 -0.14 2.16 0.47
N PHE A 354 -1.11 1.56 1.17
CA PHE A 354 -2.28 0.95 0.53
C PHE A 354 -3.36 1.95 0.10
N GLN A 355 -3.30 3.20 0.55
CA GLN A 355 -4.05 4.29 -0.09
C GLN A 355 -3.68 4.38 -1.57
N GLN A 356 -2.38 4.41 -1.89
CA GLN A 356 -1.97 4.37 -3.28
C GLN A 356 -2.24 3.00 -3.91
N GLY A 357 -1.84 1.92 -3.23
CA GLY A 357 -1.94 0.56 -3.77
C GLY A 357 -3.36 0.16 -4.19
N ASP A 358 -4.37 0.43 -3.37
CA ASP A 358 -5.77 0.06 -3.62
C ASP A 358 -6.48 1.15 -4.43
N MET A 359 -6.43 2.42 -3.99
CA MET A 359 -7.27 3.48 -4.57
C MET A 359 -6.80 3.89 -5.97
N GLU A 360 -5.50 3.98 -6.24
CA GLU A 360 -4.99 4.30 -7.59
C GLU A 360 -5.20 3.12 -8.55
N SER A 361 -5.22 1.89 -8.03
CA SER A 361 -5.52 0.69 -8.83
C SER A 361 -6.99 0.62 -9.21
N ASN A 362 -7.87 0.63 -8.20
CA ASN A 362 -9.26 0.24 -8.35
C ASN A 362 -10.26 1.40 -8.28
N GLY A 363 -9.82 2.64 -8.03
CA GLY A 363 -10.62 3.86 -8.14
C GLY A 363 -10.95 4.20 -9.59
N LYS A 364 -11.71 3.32 -10.27
CA LYS A 364 -11.98 3.36 -11.71
C LYS A 364 -13.47 3.29 -11.97
N THR A 365 -13.92 3.88 -13.07
CA THR A 365 -15.34 3.90 -13.47
C THR A 365 -15.61 3.25 -14.82
N VAL A 366 -14.57 2.78 -15.51
CA VAL A 366 -14.65 2.21 -16.86
C VAL A 366 -14.02 0.83 -16.85
N THR A 367 -14.73 -0.15 -17.41
CA THR A 367 -14.23 -1.53 -17.57
C THR A 367 -13.21 -1.60 -18.70
N LYS A 368 -12.44 -2.69 -18.77
CA LYS A 368 -11.52 -2.96 -19.90
C LYS A 368 -12.24 -3.07 -21.25
N GLY A 369 -13.56 -3.29 -21.25
CA GLY A 369 -14.40 -3.27 -22.46
C GLY A 369 -14.86 -1.88 -22.89
N GLY A 370 -14.51 -0.83 -22.15
CA GLY A 370 -14.93 0.55 -22.43
C GLY A 370 -16.32 0.92 -21.91
N HIS A 371 -16.97 0.06 -21.12
CA HIS A 371 -18.28 0.35 -20.53
C HIS A 371 -18.13 1.05 -19.19
N ARG A 372 -19.01 2.01 -18.90
CA ARG A 372 -19.10 2.61 -17.57
C ARG A 372 -19.74 1.62 -16.60
N VAL A 373 -19.16 1.47 -15.41
CA VAL A 373 -19.72 0.62 -14.36
C VAL A 373 -21.02 1.19 -13.80
N ASN A 374 -21.92 0.31 -13.34
CA ASN A 374 -23.18 0.61 -12.66
C ASN A 374 -23.20 0.10 -11.21
N TYR A 375 -22.02 -0.15 -10.64
CA TYR A 375 -21.74 -0.60 -9.28
C TYR A 375 -20.57 0.20 -8.71
N GLN A 376 -20.20 -0.03 -7.44
CA GLN A 376 -19.06 0.63 -6.80
C GLN A 376 -17.75 -0.07 -7.19
N THR A 377 -16.62 0.60 -7.07
CA THR A 377 -15.29 0.00 -7.32
C THR A 377 -14.40 0.18 -6.10
N GLY A 378 -13.13 0.58 -6.25
CA GLY A 378 -12.19 0.67 -5.12
C GLY A 378 -12.72 1.56 -3.98
N PRO A 379 -12.67 1.09 -2.71
CA PRO A 379 -13.10 1.87 -1.56
C PRO A 379 -12.05 2.94 -1.18
N ILE A 380 -12.45 3.88 -0.32
CA ILE A 380 -11.50 4.80 0.31
C ILE A 380 -10.72 4.05 1.39
N ILE A 381 -9.40 3.93 1.22
CA ILE A 381 -8.51 3.34 2.23
C ILE A 381 -8.05 4.41 3.21
N TRP A 382 -8.06 4.09 4.49
CA TRP A 382 -7.54 4.96 5.54
C TRP A 382 -7.20 4.15 6.79
N GLY A 383 -6.52 4.76 7.74
CA GLY A 383 -6.20 4.08 8.99
C GLY A 383 -5.08 4.76 9.77
N ALA A 384 -4.79 4.20 10.94
CA ALA A 384 -3.68 4.60 11.78
C ALA A 384 -3.23 3.40 12.64
N ALA A 385 -2.03 3.49 13.20
CA ALA A 385 -1.55 2.47 14.14
C ALA A 385 -2.43 2.43 15.41
N GLY A 386 -2.77 1.22 15.86
CA GLY A 386 -3.34 0.97 17.17
C GLY A 386 -2.29 1.13 18.27
N THR A 387 -2.62 1.65 19.46
CA THR A 387 -3.95 2.02 19.95
C THR A 387 -4.35 3.47 19.66
N ASN A 388 -3.53 4.27 18.98
CA ASN A 388 -3.78 5.69 18.76
C ASN A 388 -5.13 5.97 18.08
N GLY A 389 -5.50 5.14 17.09
CA GLY A 389 -6.82 5.24 16.43
C GLY A 389 -8.01 5.17 17.41
N GLN A 390 -7.88 4.39 18.50
CA GLN A 390 -8.91 4.28 19.54
C GLN A 390 -9.22 5.61 20.22
N HIS A 391 -8.19 6.45 20.36
CA HIS A 391 -8.26 7.77 20.97
C HIS A 391 -8.43 8.90 19.96
N SER A 392 -8.81 8.59 18.71
CA SER A 392 -9.02 9.57 17.65
C SER A 392 -10.37 9.37 16.97
N PHE A 393 -10.54 8.27 16.21
CA PHE A 393 -11.69 8.11 15.31
C PHE A 393 -12.53 6.86 15.58
N TYR A 394 -12.13 5.97 16.49
CA TYR A 394 -12.92 4.77 16.82
C TYR A 394 -14.29 5.12 17.41
N GLN A 395 -14.47 6.31 17.99
CA GLN A 395 -15.79 6.82 18.36
C GLN A 395 -16.76 6.77 17.17
N LEU A 396 -16.31 7.21 15.99
CA LEU A 396 -17.11 7.16 14.76
C LEU A 396 -17.30 5.72 14.29
N ILE A 397 -16.28 4.88 14.39
CA ILE A 397 -16.40 3.47 14.00
C ILE A 397 -17.44 2.77 14.88
N HIS A 398 -17.44 2.99 16.20
CA HIS A 398 -18.32 2.32 17.16
C HIS A 398 -19.75 2.88 17.20
N GLN A 399 -19.92 4.19 17.20
CA GLN A 399 -21.23 4.84 17.44
C GLN A 399 -21.62 5.84 16.34
N GLY A 400 -20.82 5.97 15.28
CA GLY A 400 -21.20 6.74 14.10
C GLY A 400 -22.20 6.00 13.22
N THR A 401 -22.71 6.71 12.21
CA THR A 401 -23.75 6.23 11.28
C THR A 401 -23.18 5.60 10.01
N LYS A 402 -21.91 5.22 10.01
CA LYS A 402 -21.20 4.63 8.87
C LYS A 402 -20.88 3.16 9.16
N LEU A 403 -21.07 2.30 8.16
CA LEU A 403 -20.51 0.95 8.17
C LEU A 403 -19.09 0.99 7.63
N ILE A 404 -18.13 0.55 8.43
CA ILE A 404 -16.70 0.62 8.12
C ILE A 404 -16.08 -0.75 8.36
N PRO A 405 -15.93 -1.59 7.33
CA PRO A 405 -15.11 -2.78 7.40
C PRO A 405 -13.68 -2.42 7.84
N CYS A 406 -13.12 -3.20 8.76
CA CYS A 406 -11.81 -2.94 9.35
C CYS A 406 -10.91 -4.18 9.30
N ASP A 407 -9.67 -4.02 8.88
CA ASP A 407 -8.64 -5.05 9.04
C ASP A 407 -7.74 -4.70 10.22
N PHE A 408 -7.74 -5.53 11.25
CA PHE A 408 -6.85 -5.42 12.40
C PHE A 408 -5.64 -6.32 12.19
N LEU A 409 -4.42 -5.78 12.25
CA LEU A 409 -3.18 -6.53 12.05
C LEU A 409 -2.30 -6.49 13.30
N ALA A 410 -1.75 -7.61 13.76
CA ALA A 410 -0.82 -7.60 14.91
C ALA A 410 0.21 -8.73 14.89
N PRO A 411 1.47 -8.46 15.31
CA PRO A 411 2.40 -9.53 15.67
C PRO A 411 2.08 -10.12 17.04
N ALA A 412 2.15 -11.45 17.17
CA ALA A 412 2.11 -12.15 18.45
C ALA A 412 3.30 -11.79 19.34
N THR A 413 4.47 -11.57 18.73
CA THR A 413 5.73 -11.24 19.40
C THR A 413 6.24 -9.88 18.97
N THR A 414 6.44 -8.98 19.94
CA THR A 414 7.06 -7.67 19.68
C THR A 414 8.55 -7.78 19.37
N LEU A 415 9.04 -6.86 18.54
CA LEU A 415 10.48 -6.62 18.33
C LEU A 415 11.14 -5.89 19.51
N ASN A 416 10.36 -5.29 20.41
CA ASN A 416 10.83 -4.52 21.56
C ASN A 416 10.19 -5.02 22.87
N PRO A 417 10.69 -6.10 23.49
CA PRO A 417 10.07 -6.73 24.67
C PRO A 417 10.33 -5.96 25.98
N ILE A 418 10.18 -4.63 25.95
CA ILE A 418 10.41 -3.74 27.10
C ILE A 418 9.49 -4.10 28.28
N HIS A 419 10.03 -4.01 29.49
CA HIS A 419 9.35 -4.42 30.72
C HIS A 419 8.76 -5.84 30.64
N ASN A 420 9.55 -6.80 30.13
CA ASN A 420 9.12 -8.19 29.92
C ASN A 420 7.82 -8.28 29.12
N SER A 421 7.76 -7.54 28.00
CA SER A 421 6.61 -7.44 27.09
C SER A 421 5.31 -6.94 27.76
N LYS A 422 5.38 -6.19 28.87
CA LYS A 422 4.18 -5.59 29.50
C LYS A 422 3.42 -4.70 28.51
N HIS A 423 4.13 -3.88 27.75
CA HIS A 423 3.55 -3.02 26.73
C HIS A 423 2.83 -3.84 25.65
N HIS A 424 3.48 -4.91 25.17
CA HIS A 424 2.90 -5.76 24.13
C HIS A 424 1.65 -6.52 24.61
N ARG A 425 1.61 -6.97 25.85
CA ARG A 425 0.41 -7.59 26.44
C ARG A 425 -0.78 -6.61 26.48
N ILE A 426 -0.54 -5.35 26.85
CA ILE A 426 -1.57 -4.30 26.84
C ILE A 426 -2.01 -3.96 25.41
N LEU A 427 -1.07 -3.90 24.47
CA LEU A 427 -1.38 -3.70 23.05
C LEU A 427 -2.28 -4.82 22.52
N LEU A 428 -1.92 -6.09 22.79
CA LEU A 428 -2.69 -7.24 22.33
C LEU A 428 -4.05 -7.35 23.04
N SER A 429 -4.17 -7.00 24.32
CA SER A 429 -5.50 -6.98 24.97
C SER A 429 -6.44 -6.01 24.25
N ASN A 430 -5.91 -4.87 23.80
CA ASN A 430 -6.66 -3.90 22.99
C ASN A 430 -6.95 -4.41 21.57
N TYR A 431 -6.00 -5.08 20.92
CA TYR A 431 -6.20 -5.72 19.62
C TYR A 431 -7.33 -6.76 19.66
N PHE A 432 -7.44 -7.54 20.75
CA PHE A 432 -8.51 -8.53 20.89
C PHE A 432 -9.86 -7.87 21.25
N ALA A 433 -9.86 -6.91 22.16
CA ALA A 433 -11.09 -6.28 22.66
C ALA A 433 -11.82 -5.43 21.61
N GLN A 434 -11.09 -4.78 20.68
CA GLN A 434 -11.73 -3.85 19.73
C GLN A 434 -12.61 -4.56 18.67
N PRO A 435 -12.14 -5.61 17.96
CA PRO A 435 -12.99 -6.43 17.10
C PRO A 435 -14.16 -7.09 17.85
N GLU A 436 -13.94 -7.52 19.10
CA GLU A 436 -15.00 -8.07 19.96
C GLU A 436 -16.09 -7.02 20.26
N ALA A 437 -15.69 -5.83 20.69
CA ALA A 437 -16.60 -4.72 20.96
C ALA A 437 -17.36 -4.28 19.69
N LEU A 438 -16.69 -4.22 18.54
CA LEU A 438 -17.32 -3.93 17.25
C LEU A 438 -18.37 -4.97 16.87
N ALA A 439 -18.10 -6.25 17.11
CA ALA A 439 -19.00 -7.34 16.77
C ALA A 439 -20.23 -7.40 17.69
N PHE A 440 -20.02 -7.29 19.01
CA PHE A 440 -21.06 -7.63 19.99
C PHE A 440 -21.68 -6.44 20.71
N GLY A 441 -21.03 -5.27 20.69
CA GLY A 441 -21.56 -4.07 21.30
C GLY A 441 -21.81 -4.18 22.80
N LYS A 442 -22.75 -3.37 23.30
CA LYS A 442 -23.18 -3.32 24.70
C LYS A 442 -24.65 -2.90 24.73
N THR A 443 -25.51 -3.75 25.27
CA THR A 443 -26.96 -3.53 25.28
C THR A 443 -27.37 -2.50 26.33
N GLU A 444 -28.57 -1.96 26.17
CA GLU A 444 -29.15 -1.01 27.12
C GLU A 444 -29.30 -1.60 28.53
N GLU A 445 -29.67 -2.89 28.63
CA GLU A 445 -29.78 -3.59 29.91
C GLU A 445 -28.43 -3.67 30.62
N GLN A 446 -27.36 -3.98 29.88
CA GLN A 446 -26.00 -4.00 30.41
C GLN A 446 -25.59 -2.61 30.90
N VAL A 447 -25.90 -1.56 30.12
CA VAL A 447 -25.63 -0.17 30.53
C VAL A 447 -26.41 0.21 31.79
N LYS A 448 -27.70 -0.14 31.88
CA LYS A 448 -28.53 0.13 33.07
C LYS A 448 -27.97 -0.57 34.31
N GLN A 449 -27.49 -1.81 34.17
CA GLN A 449 -26.82 -2.55 35.24
C GLN A 449 -25.51 -1.88 35.68
N GLU A 450 -24.72 -1.36 34.74
CA GLU A 450 -23.44 -0.68 35.03
C GLU A 450 -23.63 0.69 35.71
N LEU A 451 -24.62 1.49 35.28
CA LEU A 451 -24.80 2.86 35.77
C LEU A 451 -25.67 2.96 37.04
N GLY A 452 -26.46 1.92 37.33
CA GLY A 452 -27.40 1.89 38.45
C GLY A 452 -28.69 2.69 38.22
N ALA A 453 -29.62 2.59 39.17
CA ALA A 453 -31.00 3.06 39.03
C ALA A 453 -31.17 4.58 38.85
N ASN A 454 -30.16 5.38 39.19
CA ASN A 454 -30.23 6.85 39.13
C ASN A 454 -29.71 7.45 37.81
N ALA A 455 -29.32 6.62 36.85
CA ALA A 455 -28.83 7.09 35.56
C ALA A 455 -29.95 7.69 34.71
N SER A 456 -29.71 8.87 34.13
CA SER A 456 -30.67 9.47 33.18
C SER A 456 -30.78 8.63 31.91
N GLU A 457 -31.96 8.62 31.29
CA GLU A 457 -32.20 7.93 30.02
C GLU A 457 -31.21 8.36 28.91
N ALA A 458 -30.92 9.66 28.80
CA ALA A 458 -29.96 10.17 27.81
C ALA A 458 -28.56 9.56 27.98
N LEU A 459 -28.08 9.47 29.23
CA LEU A 459 -26.80 8.84 29.55
C LEU A 459 -26.80 7.36 29.20
N ILE A 460 -27.89 6.65 29.52
CA ILE A 460 -28.05 5.23 29.19
C ILE A 460 -27.94 5.04 27.67
N LYS A 461 -28.75 5.77 26.87
CA LYS A 461 -28.74 5.66 25.41
C LYS A 461 -27.39 6.03 24.80
N SER A 462 -26.70 7.03 25.35
CA SER A 462 -25.36 7.43 24.87
C SER A 462 -24.26 6.39 25.10
N LYS A 463 -24.47 5.46 26.04
CA LYS A 463 -23.51 4.39 26.38
C LYS A 463 -23.85 3.04 25.75
N VAL A 464 -24.93 2.95 24.97
CA VAL A 464 -25.25 1.77 24.17
C VAL A 464 -24.31 1.70 22.97
N PHE A 465 -23.82 0.49 22.70
CA PHE A 465 -23.05 0.17 21.50
C PHE A 465 -23.86 -0.85 20.71
N GLU A 466 -24.30 -0.48 19.51
CA GLU A 466 -25.15 -1.36 18.68
C GLU A 466 -24.43 -2.64 18.25
N GLY A 467 -23.10 -2.62 18.19
CA GLY A 467 -22.29 -3.73 17.69
C GLY A 467 -22.59 -4.01 16.21
N ASN A 468 -22.50 -5.29 15.84
CA ASN A 468 -22.75 -5.78 14.48
C ASN A 468 -21.87 -5.13 13.39
N LYS A 469 -20.68 -4.67 13.75
CA LYS A 469 -19.73 -4.03 12.84
C LYS A 469 -18.63 -5.01 12.43
N PRO A 470 -18.38 -5.19 11.12
CA PRO A 470 -17.53 -6.25 10.64
C PRO A 470 -16.04 -5.94 10.74
N SER A 471 -15.24 -6.97 10.97
CA SER A 471 -13.79 -6.86 11.00
C SER A 471 -13.09 -8.15 10.59
N ASN A 472 -11.92 -8.03 9.96
CA ASN A 472 -10.94 -9.10 9.84
C ASN A 472 -9.84 -8.94 10.90
N SER A 473 -9.37 -10.06 11.44
CA SER A 473 -8.20 -10.11 12.32
C SER A 473 -7.09 -10.90 11.64
N ILE A 474 -5.98 -10.22 11.33
CA ILE A 474 -4.76 -10.80 10.78
C ILE A 474 -3.72 -10.84 11.89
N MET A 475 -3.24 -12.03 12.25
CA MET A 475 -2.25 -12.19 13.31
C MET A 475 -1.09 -13.06 12.82
N PHE A 476 0.14 -12.59 13.04
CA PHE A 476 1.37 -13.25 12.60
C PHE A 476 2.34 -13.42 13.78
N PRO A 477 3.28 -14.37 13.77
CA PRO A 477 4.19 -14.58 14.90
C PRO A 477 5.04 -13.36 15.25
N LYS A 478 5.63 -12.71 14.24
CA LYS A 478 6.57 -11.60 14.39
C LYS A 478 6.69 -10.81 13.09
N LEU A 479 6.87 -9.50 13.16
CA LEU A 479 7.10 -8.67 11.96
C LEU A 479 8.54 -8.85 11.45
N THR A 480 8.77 -9.84 10.61
CA THR A 480 10.05 -10.04 9.91
C THR A 480 9.99 -9.46 8.49
N PRO A 481 11.14 -9.28 7.79
CA PRO A 481 11.11 -8.87 6.38
C PRO A 481 10.25 -9.81 5.52
N ALA A 482 10.39 -11.13 5.67
CA ALA A 482 9.58 -12.10 4.92
C ALA A 482 8.08 -12.03 5.29
N THR A 483 7.74 -11.90 6.57
CA THR A 483 6.34 -11.71 6.99
C THR A 483 5.73 -10.46 6.37
N LEU A 484 6.46 -9.33 6.37
CA LEU A 484 6.01 -8.10 5.75
C LEU A 484 5.82 -8.26 4.23
N GLY A 485 6.74 -8.96 3.56
CA GLY A 485 6.64 -9.25 2.12
C GLY A 485 5.38 -10.03 1.78
N ALA A 486 5.10 -11.09 2.54
CA ALA A 486 3.91 -11.90 2.37
C ALA A 486 2.62 -11.10 2.64
N LEU A 487 2.61 -10.24 3.66
CA LEU A 487 1.47 -9.36 3.97
C LEU A 487 1.21 -8.34 2.87
N ILE A 488 2.25 -7.76 2.25
CA ILE A 488 2.04 -6.79 1.17
C ILE A 488 1.50 -7.50 -0.07
N ALA A 489 2.11 -8.61 -0.47
CA ALA A 489 1.66 -9.41 -1.61
C ALA A 489 0.22 -9.94 -1.42
N LEU A 490 -0.20 -10.24 -0.19
CA LEU A 490 -1.59 -10.59 0.14
C LEU A 490 -2.57 -9.49 -0.33
N TYR A 491 -2.27 -8.23 -0.01
CA TYR A 491 -3.10 -7.10 -0.41
C TYR A 491 -2.95 -6.75 -1.90
N GLU A 492 -1.76 -6.89 -2.49
CA GLU A 492 -1.58 -6.71 -3.94
C GLU A 492 -2.49 -7.67 -4.73
N HIS A 493 -2.55 -8.94 -4.32
CA HIS A 493 -3.42 -9.94 -4.95
C HIS A 493 -4.90 -9.75 -4.60
N LYS A 494 -5.24 -9.29 -3.38
CA LYS A 494 -6.61 -8.86 -3.04
C LYS A 494 -7.10 -7.79 -4.03
N ILE A 495 -6.28 -6.75 -4.24
CA ILE A 495 -6.59 -5.62 -5.15
C ILE A 495 -6.78 -6.14 -6.59
N PHE A 496 -5.91 -7.05 -7.04
CA PHE A 496 -6.03 -7.69 -8.34
C PHE A 496 -7.36 -8.45 -8.50
N VAL A 497 -7.73 -9.31 -7.54
CA VAL A 497 -8.96 -10.09 -7.60
C VAL A 497 -10.18 -9.18 -7.70
N GLN A 498 -10.24 -8.11 -6.89
CA GLN A 498 -11.32 -7.14 -6.94
C GLN A 498 -11.41 -6.44 -8.30
N GLY A 499 -10.26 -6.01 -8.84
CA GLY A 499 -10.20 -5.37 -10.16
C GLY A 499 -10.68 -6.27 -11.29
N VAL A 500 -10.34 -7.57 -11.25
CA VAL A 500 -10.82 -8.55 -12.23
C VAL A 500 -12.33 -8.77 -12.10
N VAL A 501 -12.87 -8.93 -10.88
CA VAL A 501 -14.32 -9.09 -10.67
C VAL A 501 -15.10 -7.87 -11.17
N TRP A 502 -14.61 -6.66 -10.90
CA TRP A 502 -15.22 -5.42 -11.40
C TRP A 502 -14.99 -5.20 -12.90
N GLY A 503 -14.15 -5.99 -13.55
CA GLY A 503 -13.82 -5.88 -14.97
C GLY A 503 -12.99 -4.64 -15.32
N ILE A 504 -12.35 -4.00 -14.35
CA ILE A 504 -11.58 -2.75 -14.51
C ILE A 504 -10.08 -3.01 -14.71
N ASN A 505 -9.34 -1.98 -15.10
CA ASN A 505 -7.88 -2.05 -15.19
C ASN A 505 -7.22 -1.55 -13.90
N SER A 506 -6.72 -2.47 -13.08
CA SER A 506 -6.01 -2.15 -11.83
C SER A 506 -4.62 -1.54 -12.04
N PHE A 507 -4.12 -1.47 -13.28
CA PHE A 507 -2.70 -1.23 -13.55
C PHE A 507 -2.41 0.03 -14.35
N ASP A 508 -3.44 0.76 -14.79
CA ASP A 508 -3.33 2.12 -15.34
C ASP A 508 -3.64 3.19 -14.29
N GLN A 509 -3.51 4.46 -14.66
CA GLN A 509 -3.84 5.61 -13.80
C GLN A 509 -4.20 6.88 -14.59
N MET A 510 -5.06 6.77 -15.62
CA MET A 510 -5.40 7.90 -16.50
C MET A 510 -5.95 9.14 -15.77
N GLY A 511 -6.53 8.95 -14.58
CA GLY A 511 -7.09 10.03 -13.76
C GLY A 511 -6.09 11.11 -13.30
N VAL A 512 -4.77 10.86 -13.36
CA VAL A 512 -3.75 11.83 -12.94
C VAL A 512 -3.31 12.79 -14.04
N GLU A 513 -3.67 12.53 -15.30
CA GLU A 513 -3.12 13.25 -16.46
C GLU A 513 -3.68 14.67 -16.60
N LEU A 514 -5.00 14.84 -16.39
CA LEU A 514 -5.66 16.14 -16.52
C LEU A 514 -5.04 17.19 -15.61
N GLY A 515 -4.81 16.84 -14.33
CA GLY A 515 -4.17 17.72 -13.36
C GLY A 515 -2.78 18.16 -13.79
N LYS A 516 -1.96 17.24 -14.33
CA LYS A 516 -0.60 17.55 -14.81
C LYS A 516 -0.60 18.53 -15.98
N VAL A 517 -1.51 18.36 -16.94
CA VAL A 517 -1.64 19.26 -18.09
C VAL A 517 -2.08 20.66 -17.64
N LEU A 518 -3.09 20.73 -16.77
CA LEU A 518 -3.59 21.99 -16.24
C LEU A 518 -2.52 22.73 -15.42
N ALA A 519 -1.79 22.02 -14.54
CA ALA A 519 -0.72 22.60 -13.73
C ALA A 519 0.40 23.19 -14.59
N LYS A 520 0.83 22.49 -15.65
CA LYS A 520 1.85 23.01 -16.59
C LYS A 520 1.38 24.29 -17.29
N ASN A 521 0.11 24.33 -17.69
CA ASN A 521 -0.48 25.51 -18.34
C ASN A 521 -0.62 26.69 -17.38
N ILE A 522 -0.98 26.43 -16.11
CA ILE A 522 -1.08 27.45 -15.06
C ILE A 522 0.31 28.00 -14.73
N LEU A 523 1.31 27.13 -14.55
CA LEU A 523 2.68 27.52 -14.21
C LEU A 523 3.24 28.57 -15.20
N ALA A 524 2.97 28.41 -16.49
CA ALA A 524 3.38 29.35 -17.52
C ALA A 524 2.69 30.74 -17.44
N GLN A 525 1.66 30.89 -16.62
CA GLN A 525 0.83 32.10 -16.49
C GLN A 525 0.95 32.76 -15.11
N LEU A 526 1.75 32.21 -14.19
CA LEU A 526 1.89 32.75 -12.84
C LEU A 526 2.73 34.03 -12.77
N GLY A 527 3.41 34.41 -13.87
CA GLY A 527 4.29 35.57 -13.97
C GLY A 527 3.58 36.90 -13.71
N THR A 528 2.70 37.33 -14.61
CA THR A 528 1.99 38.63 -14.49
C THR A 528 0.47 38.47 -14.62
N PRO A 529 -0.36 39.40 -14.10
CA PRO A 529 -1.82 39.32 -14.25
C PRO A 529 -2.29 39.26 -15.71
N GLN A 530 -1.53 39.84 -16.64
CA GLN A 530 -1.84 39.85 -18.07
C GLN A 530 -1.68 38.47 -18.73
N ASP A 531 -0.89 37.58 -18.13
CA ASP A 531 -0.66 36.23 -18.67
C ASP A 531 -1.83 35.28 -18.40
N VAL A 532 -2.71 35.61 -17.45
CA VAL A 532 -3.79 34.74 -16.95
C VAL A 532 -4.98 34.72 -17.92
N LYS A 533 -5.16 33.59 -18.61
CA LYS A 533 -6.20 33.42 -19.65
C LYS A 533 -6.69 31.98 -19.77
N GLY A 534 -7.95 31.83 -20.16
CA GLY A 534 -8.54 30.52 -20.49
C GLY A 534 -8.96 29.67 -19.29
N HIS A 535 -9.14 30.29 -18.12
CA HIS A 535 -9.60 29.63 -16.90
C HIS A 535 -10.98 30.15 -16.47
N ASP A 536 -11.64 29.40 -15.59
CA ASP A 536 -12.87 29.86 -14.93
C ASP A 536 -12.60 31.01 -13.95
N SER A 537 -13.65 31.71 -13.52
CA SER A 537 -13.54 32.88 -12.66
C SER A 537 -12.90 32.60 -11.30
N SER A 538 -13.03 31.38 -10.76
CA SER A 538 -12.41 30.99 -9.50
C SER A 538 -10.90 30.86 -9.65
N THR A 539 -10.45 30.06 -10.63
CA THR A 539 -9.03 29.85 -10.91
C THR A 539 -8.33 31.18 -11.23
N THR A 540 -8.93 32.01 -12.09
CA THR A 540 -8.39 33.35 -12.39
C THR A 540 -8.30 34.23 -11.15
N GLY A 541 -9.36 34.28 -10.33
CA GLY A 541 -9.37 35.07 -9.10
C GLY A 541 -8.30 34.63 -8.08
N LEU A 542 -8.09 33.32 -7.93
CA LEU A 542 -7.07 32.75 -7.06
C LEU A 542 -5.64 33.06 -7.54
N ILE A 543 -5.37 32.96 -8.85
CA ILE A 543 -4.06 33.34 -9.40
C ILE A 543 -3.78 34.82 -9.16
N HIS A 544 -4.76 35.70 -9.39
CA HIS A 544 -4.61 37.13 -9.10
C HIS A 544 -4.39 37.40 -7.61
N TYR A 545 -5.06 36.65 -6.73
CA TYR A 545 -4.83 36.74 -5.28
C TYR A 545 -3.39 36.32 -4.92
N TYR A 546 -2.90 35.20 -5.45
CA TYR A 546 -1.50 34.77 -5.29
C TYR A 546 -0.52 35.84 -5.80
N GLN A 547 -0.71 36.36 -7.02
CA GLN A 547 0.16 37.38 -7.61
C GLN A 547 0.18 38.68 -6.80
N LYS A 548 -0.94 39.06 -6.18
CA LYS A 548 -1.04 40.24 -5.31
C LYS A 548 -0.29 40.06 -3.98
N HIS A 549 -0.22 38.84 -3.45
CA HIS A 549 0.23 38.57 -2.09
C HIS A 549 1.59 37.87 -1.97
N ARG A 550 2.11 37.27 -3.05
CA ARG A 550 3.43 36.64 -3.02
C ARG A 550 4.53 37.68 -2.74
N GLN A 551 5.54 37.25 -2.01
CA GLN A 551 6.76 38.01 -1.72
C GLN A 551 7.92 37.15 -2.22
N GLU A 552 8.35 37.39 -3.46
CA GLU A 552 9.46 36.69 -4.13
C GLU A 552 10.66 37.63 -4.26
#